data_AF-A0A973Z1A0-F1
#
_entry.id   AF-A0A973Z1A0-F1
#
_cell.length_a   1.000
_cell.length_b   1.000
_cell.length_c   1.000
_cell.angle_alpha   90.00
_cell.angle_beta   90.00
_cell.angle_gamma   90.00
#
_symmetry.space_group_name_H-M   'P 1'
#
loop_
_entity.id
_entity.type
_entity.pdbx_description
1 polymer ?
#
loop_
_entity_poly.entity_id
_entity_poly.type
_entity_poly.pdbx_seq_one_letter_code
_entity_poly.pdbx_strand_id
1 'polypeptide(L)'
;MYSQNEIDEAVAAGAISGDAANSLRSFIEGQRALPTQDEEQFRLITGFNDIFVAIAAAILLFAVGWIGQWIGERTGSAIDHGPSFLAPTFIAATSWGLALFFTAKRRMALPSILLLLAFIGGVFAAVGMVLVLGVGSNALDDNPQLGGM
;
A
#
# COMPACT_ATOMS: atom_id res chain seq x y z
N MET A 1 -28.43 28.59 -1.03
CA MET A 1 -27.43 29.68 -0.96
C MET A 1 -28.11 30.95 -1.41
N TYR A 2 -27.92 32.04 -0.68
CA TYR A 2 -28.29 33.35 -1.19
C TYR A 2 -27.34 33.74 -2.33
N SER A 3 -27.89 34.30 -3.39
CA SER A 3 -27.16 34.86 -4.52
C SER A 3 -26.45 36.16 -4.12
N GLN A 4 -25.43 36.56 -4.89
CA GLN A 4 -24.77 37.85 -4.67
C GLN A 4 -25.77 39.01 -4.76
N ASN A 5 -26.76 38.91 -5.66
CA ASN A 5 -27.83 39.91 -5.78
C ASN A 5 -28.68 40.02 -4.51
N GLU A 6 -29.06 38.91 -3.88
CA GLU A 6 -29.83 38.95 -2.63
C GLU A 6 -29.04 39.55 -1.46
N ILE A 7 -27.71 39.37 -1.45
CA ILE A 7 -26.83 40.02 -0.46
C ILE A 7 -26.75 41.53 -0.71
N ASP A 8 -26.65 41.97 -1.96
CA ASP A 8 -26.61 43.39 -2.31
C ASP A 8 -27.96 44.08 -2.04
N GLU A 9 -29.08 43.41 -2.32
CA GLU A 9 -30.42 43.89 -1.97
C GLU A 9 -30.60 44.03 -0.44
N ALA A 10 -30.08 43.08 0.34
CA ALA A 10 -30.13 43.15 1.80
C ALA A 10 -29.29 44.31 2.38
N VAL A 11 -28.17 44.66 1.74
CA VAL A 11 -27.39 45.86 2.08
C VAL A 11 -28.16 47.13 1.69
N ALA A 12 -28.75 47.17 0.49
CA ALA A 12 -29.53 48.31 0.01
C ALA A 12 -30.78 48.57 0.87
N ALA A 13 -31.42 47.52 1.37
CA ALA A 13 -32.55 47.59 2.30
C ALA A 13 -32.13 47.94 3.74
N GLY A 14 -30.82 48.03 4.03
CA GLY A 14 -30.28 48.31 5.36
C GLY A 14 -30.45 47.17 6.37
N ALA A 15 -30.82 45.97 5.90
CA ALA A 15 -30.98 44.79 6.75
C ALA A 15 -29.63 44.27 7.28
N ILE A 16 -28.55 44.47 6.52
CA ILE A 16 -27.17 44.18 6.91
C ILE A 16 -26.23 45.31 6.48
N SER A 17 -25.10 45.48 7.16
CA SER A 17 -24.08 46.46 6.76
C SER A 17 -23.24 45.95 5.59
N GLY A 18 -22.67 46.87 4.80
CA GLY A 18 -21.75 46.52 3.72
C GLY A 18 -20.50 45.79 4.22
N ASP A 19 -19.99 46.17 5.39
CA ASP A 19 -18.86 45.47 6.02
C ASP A 19 -19.21 44.03 6.39
N ALA A 20 -20.41 43.79 6.95
CA ALA A 20 -20.87 42.44 7.28
C ALA A 20 -21.05 41.59 6.01
N ALA A 21 -21.53 42.17 4.91
CA ALA A 21 -21.62 41.48 3.62
C ALA A 21 -20.22 41.09 3.08
N ASN A 22 -19.22 41.96 3.21
CA ASN A 22 -17.84 41.67 2.80
C ASN A 22 -17.17 40.62 3.69
N SER A 23 -17.38 40.67 5.01
CA SER A 23 -16.94 39.63 5.95
C SER A 23 -17.61 38.29 5.66
N LEU A 24 -18.89 38.27 5.28
CA LEU A 24 -19.60 37.05 4.91
C LEU A 24 -19.06 36.45 3.60
N ARG A 25 -18.79 37.28 2.59
CA ARG A 25 -18.18 36.84 1.32
C ARG A 25 -16.81 36.20 1.54
N SER A 26 -15.93 36.89 2.27
CA SER A 26 -14.59 36.39 2.59
C SER A 26 -14.64 35.10 3.44
N PHE A 27 -15.60 34.98 4.36
CA PHE A 27 -15.83 33.75 5.11
C PHE A 27 -16.26 32.58 4.21
N ILE A 28 -17.21 32.81 3.28
CA ILE A 28 -17.68 31.78 2.35
C ILE A 28 -16.57 31.36 1.37
N GLU A 29 -15.78 32.30 0.87
CA GLU A 29 -14.61 32.01 0.04
C GLU A 29 -13.57 31.17 0.80
N GLY A 30 -13.30 31.51 2.06
CA GLY A 30 -12.45 30.71 2.94
C GLY A 30 -13.02 29.31 3.20
N GLN A 31 -14.34 29.17 3.31
CA GLN A 31 -15.01 27.88 3.47
C GLN A 31 -14.96 27.01 2.21
N ARG A 32 -15.05 27.60 1.02
CA ARG A 32 -14.90 26.85 -0.25
C ARG A 32 -13.46 26.38 -0.49
N ALA A 33 -12.49 27.03 0.14
CA ALA A 33 -11.10 26.58 0.14
C ALA A 33 -10.83 25.44 1.16
N LEU A 34 -11.78 25.14 2.06
CA LEU A 34 -11.71 23.96 2.92
C LEU A 34 -12.16 22.73 2.12
N PRO A 35 -11.47 21.58 2.27
CA PRO A 35 -11.76 20.39 1.49
C PRO A 35 -13.20 19.93 1.75
N THR A 36 -14.02 19.94 0.70
CA THR A 36 -15.43 19.56 0.76
C THR A 36 -15.59 18.04 0.77
N GLN A 37 -16.64 17.60 1.45
CA GLN A 37 -17.13 16.23 1.64
C GLN A 37 -17.27 15.37 0.36
N ASP A 38 -17.14 15.96 -0.84
CA ASP A 38 -17.14 15.28 -2.14
C ASP A 38 -15.91 14.40 -2.40
N GLU A 39 -14.86 14.47 -1.57
CA GLU A 39 -13.68 13.58 -1.70
C GLU A 39 -14.03 12.09 -1.61
N GLU A 40 -15.11 11.71 -0.92
CA GLU A 40 -15.55 10.31 -0.85
C GLU A 40 -16.12 9.79 -2.17
N GLN A 41 -16.85 10.61 -2.93
CA GLN A 41 -17.42 10.18 -4.21
C GLN A 41 -16.34 10.02 -5.29
N PHE A 42 -15.25 10.80 -5.21
CA PHE A 42 -14.10 10.66 -6.10
C PHE A 42 -13.19 9.46 -5.74
N ARG A 43 -13.24 8.94 -4.50
CA ARG A 43 -12.55 7.69 -4.12
C ARG A 43 -13.03 6.47 -4.89
N LEU A 44 -14.31 6.41 -5.29
CA LEU A 44 -14.83 5.30 -6.10
C LEU A 44 -14.23 5.25 -7.51
N ILE A 45 -14.05 6.41 -8.16
CA ILE A 45 -13.48 6.49 -9.51
C ILE A 45 -11.94 6.30 -9.47
N THR A 46 -11.27 6.87 -8.48
CA THR A 46 -9.81 6.66 -8.30
C THR A 46 -9.47 5.25 -7.80
N GLY A 47 -10.37 4.59 -7.05
CA GLY A 47 -10.20 3.22 -6.57
C GLY A 47 -10.16 2.16 -7.68
N PHE A 48 -10.74 2.42 -8.86
CA PHE A 48 -10.65 1.47 -9.98
C PHE A 48 -9.22 1.35 -10.54
N ASN A 49 -8.48 2.46 -10.59
CA ASN A 49 -7.07 2.46 -10.99
C ASN A 49 -6.20 1.67 -10.00
N ASP A 50 -6.52 1.75 -8.70
CA ASP A 50 -5.82 1.02 -7.65
C ASP A 50 -5.90 -0.51 -7.84
N ILE A 51 -7.00 -1.03 -8.37
CA ILE A 51 -7.17 -2.46 -8.63
C ILE A 51 -6.19 -2.95 -9.70
N PHE A 52 -6.07 -2.25 -10.83
CA PHE A 52 -5.13 -2.64 -11.89
C PHE A 52 -3.69 -2.62 -11.39
N VAL A 53 -3.34 -1.60 -10.61
CA VAL A 53 -2.00 -1.46 -10.04
C VAL A 53 -1.71 -2.59 -9.05
N ALA A 54 -2.68 -2.95 -8.21
CA ALA A 54 -2.53 -4.05 -7.26
C ALA A 54 -2.39 -5.40 -7.94
N ILE A 55 -3.15 -5.67 -9.00
CA ILE A 55 -3.01 -6.90 -9.81
C ILE A 55 -1.63 -6.92 -10.46
N ALA A 56 -1.19 -5.82 -11.07
CA ALA A 56 0.13 -5.72 -11.67
C ALA A 56 1.25 -5.95 -10.63
N ALA A 57 1.12 -5.38 -9.44
CA ALA A 57 2.05 -5.60 -8.34
C ALA A 57 2.05 -7.06 -7.87
N ALA A 58 0.88 -7.70 -7.75
CA ALA A 58 0.77 -9.10 -7.35
C ALA A 58 1.47 -10.04 -8.35
N ILE A 59 1.22 -9.85 -9.66
CA ILE A 59 1.86 -10.63 -10.72
C ILE A 59 3.37 -10.39 -10.72
N LEU A 60 3.81 -9.14 -10.59
CA LEU A 60 5.22 -8.79 -10.50
C LEU A 60 5.90 -9.47 -9.31
N LEU A 61 5.30 -9.41 -8.11
CA LEU A 61 5.85 -10.05 -6.92
C LEU A 61 5.90 -11.57 -7.06
N PHE A 62 4.90 -12.19 -7.68
CA PHE A 62 4.91 -13.61 -7.99
C PHE A 62 6.09 -13.97 -8.92
N ALA A 63 6.29 -13.21 -10.00
CA ALA A 63 7.39 -13.43 -10.93
C ALA A 63 8.76 -13.23 -10.25
N VAL A 64 8.91 -12.20 -9.43
CA VAL A 64 10.14 -11.94 -8.65
C VAL A 64 10.42 -13.08 -7.66
N GLY A 65 9.40 -13.57 -6.96
CA GLY A 65 9.52 -14.74 -6.10
C GLY A 65 9.98 -15.98 -6.85
N TRP A 66 9.40 -16.23 -8.03
CA TRP A 66 9.80 -17.33 -8.90
C TRP A 66 11.27 -17.22 -9.35
N ILE A 67 11.71 -16.03 -9.73
CA ILE A 67 13.12 -15.76 -10.06
C ILE A 67 14.02 -16.03 -8.85
N GLY A 68 13.63 -15.57 -7.65
CA GLY A 68 14.39 -15.83 -6.43
C GLY A 68 14.51 -17.32 -6.11
N GLN A 69 13.47 -18.12 -6.35
CA GLN A 69 13.54 -19.57 -6.23
C GLN A 69 14.53 -20.17 -7.24
N TRP A 70 14.37 -19.84 -8.52
CA TRP A 70 15.21 -20.32 -9.61
C TRP A 70 16.70 -20.00 -9.44
N ILE A 71 17.02 -18.82 -8.88
CA ILE A 71 18.39 -18.43 -8.52
C ILE A 71 18.85 -19.24 -7.31
N GLY A 72 17.99 -19.37 -6.29
CA GLY A 72 18.27 -20.13 -5.09
C GLY A 72 18.67 -21.58 -5.34
N GLU A 73 17.93 -22.26 -6.20
CA GLU A 73 18.19 -23.64 -6.62
C GLU A 73 19.57 -23.77 -7.28
N ARG A 74 19.97 -22.81 -8.14
CA ARG A 74 21.28 -22.85 -8.81
C ARG A 74 22.46 -22.47 -7.93
N THR A 75 22.22 -21.64 -6.92
CA THR A 75 23.27 -21.12 -6.03
C THR A 75 23.45 -21.96 -4.77
N GLY A 76 22.65 -23.02 -4.59
CA GLY A 76 22.69 -23.86 -3.39
C GLY A 76 22.12 -23.17 -2.14
N SER A 77 21.30 -22.13 -2.33
CA SER A 77 20.64 -21.38 -1.24
C SER A 77 19.28 -21.97 -0.83
N ALA A 78 18.94 -23.15 -1.38
CA ALA A 78 17.71 -23.87 -1.11
C ALA A 78 17.88 -24.84 0.06
N ILE A 79 16.82 -25.02 0.86
CA ILE A 79 16.77 -26.03 1.93
C ILE A 79 16.46 -27.38 1.28
N ASP A 80 17.40 -28.33 1.26
CA ASP A 80 17.23 -29.73 0.83
C ASP A 80 16.32 -29.93 -0.40
N HIS A 81 16.69 -29.32 -1.53
CA HIS A 81 15.93 -29.32 -2.79
C HIS A 81 14.53 -28.69 -2.73
N GLY A 82 14.20 -28.02 -1.63
CA GLY A 82 12.97 -27.28 -1.39
C GLY A 82 13.14 -25.76 -1.56
N PRO A 83 12.36 -24.95 -0.83
CA PRO A 83 12.33 -23.52 -1.03
C PRO A 83 13.64 -22.82 -0.62
N SER A 84 14.06 -21.87 -1.44
CA SER A 84 15.16 -20.94 -1.15
C SER A 84 14.67 -19.70 -0.40
N PHE A 85 15.50 -19.23 0.55
CA PHE A 85 15.30 -17.97 1.26
C PHE A 85 15.39 -16.74 0.33
N LEU A 86 16.00 -16.88 -0.85
CA LEU A 86 16.14 -15.78 -1.81
C LEU A 86 14.79 -15.32 -2.37
N ALA A 87 13.82 -16.22 -2.54
CA ALA A 87 12.50 -15.84 -3.03
C ALA A 87 11.75 -14.90 -2.09
N PRO A 88 11.52 -15.22 -0.81
CA PRO A 88 10.86 -14.29 0.11
C PRO A 88 11.71 -13.03 0.34
N THR A 89 13.05 -13.12 0.26
CA THR A 89 13.95 -11.95 0.33
C THR A 89 13.72 -10.99 -0.84
N PHE A 90 13.61 -11.51 -2.06
CA PHE A 90 13.38 -10.70 -3.25
C PHE A 90 11.97 -10.08 -3.24
N ILE A 91 10.96 -10.85 -2.82
CA ILE A 91 9.60 -10.33 -2.59
C ILE A 91 9.64 -9.17 -1.59
N ALA A 92 10.34 -9.32 -0.46
CA ALA A 92 10.48 -8.27 0.55
C ALA A 92 11.20 -7.03 -0.02
N ALA A 93 12.34 -7.21 -0.70
CA ALA A 93 13.09 -6.09 -1.27
C ALA A 93 12.28 -5.33 -2.33
N THR A 94 11.61 -6.05 -3.24
CA THR A 94 10.77 -5.43 -4.27
C THR A 94 9.54 -4.75 -3.67
N SER A 95 8.84 -5.40 -2.72
CA SER A 95 7.66 -4.80 -2.09
C SER A 95 8.00 -3.53 -1.31
N TRP A 96 9.14 -3.49 -0.60
CA TRP A 96 9.62 -2.27 0.03
C TRP A 96 9.89 -1.16 -0.99
N GLY A 97 10.64 -1.46 -2.06
CA GLY A 97 10.94 -0.48 -3.12
C GLY A 97 9.67 0.09 -3.76
N LEU A 98 8.69 -0.77 -4.06
CA LEU A 98 7.40 -0.35 -4.60
C LEU A 98 6.57 0.44 -3.59
N ALA A 99 6.60 0.09 -2.30
CA ALA A 99 5.88 0.81 -1.25
C ALA A 99 6.40 2.24 -1.11
N LEU A 100 7.72 2.48 -1.22
CA LEU A 100 8.27 3.83 -1.24
C LEU A 100 7.67 4.69 -2.36
N PHE A 101 7.32 4.09 -3.50
CA PHE A 101 6.68 4.81 -4.60
C PHE A 101 5.15 4.92 -4.43
N PHE A 102 4.45 3.79 -4.28
CA PHE A 102 2.98 3.75 -4.27
C PHE A 102 2.37 4.29 -2.97
N THR A 103 3.03 4.09 -1.84
CA THR A 103 2.58 4.59 -0.53
C THR A 103 3.01 6.05 -0.33
N ALA A 104 4.32 6.36 -0.48
CA ALA A 104 4.80 7.70 -0.12
C ALA A 104 4.51 8.77 -1.20
N LYS A 105 4.62 8.42 -2.49
CA LYS A 105 4.46 9.40 -3.59
C LYS A 105 3.08 9.37 -4.22
N ARG A 106 2.55 8.19 -4.55
CA ARG A 106 1.26 8.03 -5.25
C ARG A 106 0.05 7.98 -4.31
N ARG A 107 0.27 7.80 -3.00
CA ARG A 107 -0.76 7.74 -1.94
C ARG A 107 -1.93 6.77 -2.25
N MET A 108 -1.64 5.63 -2.89
CA MET A 108 -2.64 4.62 -3.25
C MET A 108 -2.86 3.63 -2.11
N ALA A 109 -4.10 3.45 -1.65
CA ALA A 109 -4.37 2.67 -0.44
C ALA A 109 -4.28 1.16 -0.69
N LEU A 110 -4.96 0.65 -1.72
CA LEU A 110 -5.10 -0.80 -1.94
C LEU A 110 -3.76 -1.46 -2.34
N PRO A 111 -2.97 -0.91 -3.30
CA PRO A 111 -1.63 -1.42 -3.57
C PRO A 111 -0.71 -1.35 -2.33
N SER A 112 -0.83 -0.30 -1.51
CA SER A 112 0.02 -0.15 -0.32
C SER A 112 -0.25 -1.23 0.73
N ILE A 113 -1.51 -1.58 0.96
CA ILE A 113 -1.87 -2.67 1.89
C ILE A 113 -1.29 -4.00 1.39
N LEU A 114 -1.42 -4.29 0.10
CA LEU A 114 -0.88 -5.50 -0.51
C LEU A 114 0.65 -5.55 -0.36
N LEU A 115 1.34 -4.46 -0.69
CA LEU A 115 2.80 -4.38 -0.60
C LEU A 115 3.29 -4.51 0.85
N LEU A 116 2.58 -3.94 1.83
CA LEU A 116 2.90 -4.09 3.24
C LEU A 116 2.82 -5.54 3.71
N LEU A 117 1.74 -6.24 3.35
CA LEU A 117 1.57 -7.66 3.68
C LEU A 117 2.64 -8.52 3.02
N ALA A 118 2.94 -8.26 1.74
CA ALA A 118 4.01 -8.94 1.02
C ALA A 118 5.39 -8.69 1.66
N PHE A 119 5.65 -7.48 2.12
CA PHE A 119 6.89 -7.13 2.80
C PHE A 119 7.03 -7.89 4.13
N ILE A 120 6.03 -7.82 5.00
CA ILE A 120 6.05 -8.50 6.30
C ILE A 120 6.15 -10.01 6.13
N GLY A 121 5.33 -10.59 5.24
CA GLY A 121 5.37 -12.02 4.94
C GLY A 121 6.70 -12.46 4.34
N GLY A 122 7.28 -11.67 3.44
CA GLY A 122 8.59 -11.91 2.84
C GLY A 122 9.72 -11.87 3.86
N VAL A 123 9.76 -10.85 4.73
CA VAL A 123 10.77 -10.75 5.80
C VAL A 123 10.66 -11.93 6.76
N PHE A 124 9.44 -12.24 7.22
CA PHE A 124 9.20 -13.36 8.14
C PHE A 124 9.66 -14.69 7.55
N ALA A 125 9.26 -15.00 6.30
CA ALA A 125 9.64 -16.23 5.62
C ALA A 125 11.15 -16.29 5.35
N ALA A 126 11.76 -15.19 4.92
CA ALA A 126 13.21 -15.14 4.67
C ALA A 126 14.01 -15.42 5.95
N VAL A 127 13.69 -14.74 7.05
CA VAL A 127 14.34 -14.95 8.35
C VAL A 127 14.12 -16.39 8.83
N GLY A 128 12.90 -16.91 8.75
CA GLY A 128 12.58 -18.29 9.12
C GLY A 128 13.42 -19.30 8.34
N MET A 129 13.51 -19.16 7.01
CA MET A 129 14.31 -20.06 6.17
C MET A 129 15.80 -19.96 6.45
N VAL A 130 16.33 -18.75 6.68
CA VAL A 130 17.74 -18.57 7.05
C VAL A 130 18.04 -19.24 8.40
N LEU A 131 17.13 -19.14 9.37
CA LEU A 131 17.29 -19.84 10.65
C LEU A 131 17.27 -21.36 10.47
N VAL A 132 16.38 -21.90 9.64
CA VAL A 132 16.35 -23.34 9.30
C VAL A 132 17.67 -23.78 8.68
N LEU A 133 18.22 -23.01 7.74
CA LEU A 133 19.52 -23.31 7.13
C LEU A 133 20.68 -23.25 8.15
N GLY A 134 20.63 -22.31 9.09
CA GLY A 134 21.67 -22.15 10.11
C GLY A 134 21.64 -23.21 11.20
N VAL A 135 20.45 -23.67 11.59
CA VAL A 135 20.25 -24.75 12.58
C VAL A 135 20.42 -26.13 11.94
N GLY A 136 20.16 -26.23 10.63
CA GLY A 136 20.09 -27.49 9.89
C GLY A 136 18.67 -28.06 9.93
N SER A 137 18.13 -28.40 8.77
CA SER A 137 16.84 -29.09 8.60
C SER A 137 16.75 -30.36 9.42
N ASN A 138 17.82 -31.15 9.45
CA ASN A 138 17.92 -32.41 10.20
C ASN A 138 17.74 -32.25 11.72
N ALA A 139 18.01 -31.06 12.28
CA ALA A 139 17.81 -30.80 13.71
C ALA A 139 16.33 -30.49 14.05
N LEU A 140 15.51 -30.26 13.03
CA LEU A 140 14.05 -30.12 13.14
C LEU A 140 13.35 -31.46 12.89
N ASP A 141 14.00 -32.37 12.17
CA ASP A 141 13.54 -33.73 11.91
C ASP A 141 13.97 -34.69 13.04
N ASP A 142 13.43 -34.50 14.25
CA ASP A 142 13.53 -35.44 15.38
C ASP A 142 12.66 -36.70 15.14
N ASN A 143 12.80 -37.35 13.98
CA ASN A 143 12.07 -38.58 13.65
C ASN A 143 12.98 -39.82 13.70
N PRO A 144 12.99 -40.60 14.80
CA PRO A 144 13.76 -41.86 14.89
C PRO A 144 13.22 -43.02 14.05
N GLN A 145 12.40 -42.79 13.02
CA GLN A 145 11.87 -43.81 12.11
C GLN A 145 12.14 -43.32 10.69
N LEU A 146 13.22 -43.75 10.03
CA LEU A 146 13.24 -44.95 9.17
C LEU A 146 14.66 -45.56 9.13
N GLY A 147 15.27 -45.76 10.30
CA GLY A 147 16.39 -46.67 10.47
C GLY A 147 15.89 -48.10 10.63
N GLY A 148 15.68 -48.82 9.52
CA GLY A 148 15.49 -50.27 9.51
C GLY A 148 14.05 -50.75 9.26
N MET A 149 13.72 -50.98 8.00
CA MET A 149 13.45 -52.31 7.43
C MET A 149 13.66 -52.26 5.91
#